data_AF-A0A533XCR0-F1
#
_entry.id   AF-A0A533XCR0-F1
#
_cell.length_a   1.000
_cell.length_b   1.000
_cell.length_c   1.000
_cell.angle_alpha   90.00
_cell.angle_beta   90.00
_cell.angle_gamma   90.00
#
_symmetry.space_group_name_H-M   'P 1'
#
loop_
_entity.id
_entity.type
_entity.pdbx_description
1 polymer ?
#
loop_
_entity_poly.entity_id
_entity_poly.type
_entity_poly.pdbx_seq_one_letter_code
_entity_poly.pdbx_strand_id
1 'polypeptide(L)'
;MVLAFFVYCSHVSIVAGLLTVALKNPVHCGIALLTLLLHVAGLFVLLNAEFLAMVQIIVYAGAILVLYLFVLMLLNLKTDERYLHSRVALNLRRAPRLDRGISFRWVEGRCARGGGPQGRSQLCGRH
;
A
#
# COMPACT_ATOMS: atom_id res chain seq x y z
N MET A 1 20.35 3.63 -27.51
CA MET A 1 20.46 3.37 -26.05
C MET A 1 19.37 4.09 -25.27
N VAL A 2 19.10 5.37 -25.55
CA VAL A 2 18.02 6.17 -24.94
C VAL A 2 16.64 5.51 -24.96
N LEU A 3 16.25 4.86 -26.07
CA LEU A 3 14.96 4.16 -26.18
C LEU A 3 14.81 2.99 -25.18
N ALA A 4 15.88 2.21 -24.96
CA ALA A 4 15.84 1.10 -24.01
C ALA A 4 15.67 1.63 -22.58
N PHE A 5 16.35 2.73 -22.23
CA PHE A 5 16.23 3.37 -20.94
C PHE A 5 14.84 3.99 -20.72
N PHE A 6 14.26 4.58 -21.76
CA PHE A 6 12.90 5.13 -21.73
C PHE A 6 11.83 4.04 -21.51
N VAL A 7 11.90 2.94 -22.27
CA VAL A 7 10.96 1.81 -22.12
C VAL A 7 11.11 1.17 -20.74
N TYR A 8 12.34 1.00 -20.26
CA TYR A 8 12.59 0.48 -18.91
C TYR A 8 11.98 1.38 -17.82
N CYS A 9 12.27 2.69 -17.85
CA CYS A 9 11.73 3.63 -16.87
C CYS A 9 10.20 3.70 -16.88
N SER A 10 9.60 3.73 -18.07
CA SER A 10 8.13 3.76 -18.23
C SER A 10 7.49 2.50 -17.67
N HIS A 11 8.04 1.32 -18.00
CA HIS A 11 7.50 0.05 -17.52
C HIS A 11 7.60 -0.06 -15.98
N VAL A 12 8.75 0.29 -15.39
CA VAL A 12 8.90 0.26 -13.93
C VAL A 12 7.98 1.27 -13.25
N SER A 13 7.76 2.45 -13.82
CA SER A 13 6.84 3.45 -13.27
C SER A 13 5.40 2.93 -13.23
N ILE A 14 4.92 2.31 -14.30
CA ILE A 14 3.57 1.70 -14.36
C ILE A 14 3.44 0.58 -13.31
N VAL A 15 4.44 -0.31 -13.23
CA VAL A 15 4.45 -1.41 -12.25
C VAL A 15 4.47 -0.88 -10.82
N ALA A 16 5.28 0.14 -10.53
CA ALA A 16 5.35 0.76 -9.20
C ALA A 16 4.03 1.42 -8.77
N GLY A 17 3.32 2.07 -9.72
CA GLY A 17 1.99 2.63 -9.47
C GLY A 17 0.94 1.56 -9.17
N LEU A 18 0.90 0.49 -9.97
CA LEU A 18 0.05 -0.67 -9.73
C LEU A 18 0.35 -1.33 -8.38
N LEU A 19 1.63 -1.48 -8.04
CA LEU A 19 2.09 -2.06 -6.78
C LEU A 19 1.66 -1.19 -5.58
N THR A 20 1.75 0.13 -5.71
CA THR A 20 1.33 1.08 -4.67
C THR A 20 -0.15 0.92 -4.29
N VAL A 21 -1.02 0.67 -5.28
CA VAL A 21 -2.47 0.48 -5.04
C VAL A 21 -2.80 -0.96 -4.59
N ALA A 22 -2.03 -1.95 -5.04
CA ALA A 22 -2.32 -3.36 -4.79
C ALA A 22 -1.96 -3.84 -3.37
N LEU A 23 -1.06 -3.15 -2.68
CA LEU A 23 -0.55 -3.57 -1.37
C LEU A 23 -1.38 -2.98 -0.22
N LYS A 24 -1.56 -3.79 0.83
CA LYS A 24 -2.29 -3.39 2.05
C LYS A 24 -1.39 -2.83 3.14
N ASN A 25 -0.09 -3.11 3.05
CA ASN A 25 0.90 -2.70 4.04
C ASN A 25 1.42 -1.31 3.61
N PRO A 26 1.16 -0.23 4.35
CA PRO A 26 1.43 1.13 3.91
C PRO A 26 2.92 1.42 3.84
N VAL A 27 3.74 0.69 4.61
CA VAL A 27 5.20 0.74 4.48
C VAL A 27 5.60 0.34 3.06
N HIS A 28 4.99 -0.73 2.55
CA HIS A 28 5.26 -1.24 1.21
C HIS A 28 4.63 -0.37 0.11
N CYS A 29 3.42 0.16 0.32
CA CYS A 29 2.85 1.18 -0.56
C CYS A 29 3.76 2.41 -0.63
N GLY A 30 4.33 2.80 0.51
CA GLY A 30 5.23 3.93 0.59
C GLY A 30 6.49 3.73 -0.22
N ILE A 31 7.21 2.62 0.00
CA ILE A 31 8.42 2.31 -0.75
C ILE A 31 8.14 2.23 -2.27
N ALA A 32 6.96 1.74 -2.68
CA ALA A 32 6.55 1.73 -4.08
C ALA A 32 6.30 3.14 -4.64
N LEU A 33 5.68 4.04 -3.87
CA LEU A 33 5.49 5.45 -4.23
C LEU A 33 6.82 6.20 -4.33
N LEU A 34 7.75 5.95 -3.40
CA LEU A 34 9.12 6.47 -3.48
C LEU A 34 9.81 6.06 -4.78
N THR A 35 9.73 4.77 -5.11
CA THR A 35 10.33 4.22 -6.33
C THR A 35 9.72 4.84 -7.59
N LEU A 36 8.41 5.11 -7.60
CA LEU A 36 7.71 5.80 -8.67
C LEU A 36 8.29 7.21 -8.91
N LEU A 37 8.46 8.01 -7.85
CA LEU A 37 8.97 9.38 -7.94
C LEU A 37 10.40 9.45 -8.51
N LEU A 38 11.25 8.47 -8.18
CA LEU A 38 12.60 8.36 -8.72
C LEU A 38 12.62 8.03 -10.22
N HIS A 39 11.75 7.12 -10.68
CA HIS A 39 11.65 6.79 -12.10
C HIS A 39 11.10 7.96 -12.93
N VAL A 40 10.18 8.74 -12.37
CA VAL A 40 9.67 9.97 -13.00
C VAL A 40 10.78 11.02 -13.18
N ALA A 41 11.67 11.18 -12.21
CA ALA A 41 12.84 12.05 -12.36
C ALA A 41 13.77 11.58 -13.50
N GLY A 42 14.01 10.28 -13.62
CA GLY A 42 14.77 9.70 -14.73
C GLY A 42 14.12 9.95 -16.11
N LEU A 43 12.79 9.89 -16.19
CA LEU A 43 12.02 10.23 -17.40
C LEU A 43 12.20 11.69 -17.83
N PHE A 44 12.23 12.64 -16.89
CA PHE A 44 12.44 14.06 -17.23
C PHE A 44 13.86 14.36 -17.72
N VAL A 45 14.87 13.67 -17.22
CA VAL A 45 16.25 13.77 -17.71
C VAL A 45 16.35 13.26 -19.16
N LEU A 46 15.67 12.15 -19.49
CA LEU A 46 15.65 11.59 -20.84
C LEU A 46 14.99 12.54 -21.86
N LEU A 47 14.01 13.33 -21.43
CA LEU A 47 13.30 14.30 -22.27
C LEU A 47 14.08 15.61 -22.50
N ASN A 48 15.34 15.74 -22.03
CA ASN A 48 16.12 16.99 -22.07
C ASN A 48 15.42 18.18 -21.37
N ALA A 49 14.50 17.91 -20.44
CA ALA A 49 13.78 18.94 -19.70
C ALA A 49 14.51 19.30 -18.40
N GLU A 50 15.66 19.98 -18.53
CA GLU A 50 16.56 20.26 -17.39
C GLU A 50 15.89 21.04 -16.25
N PHE A 51 15.06 22.03 -16.59
CA PHE A 51 14.33 22.81 -15.58
C PHE A 51 13.35 21.95 -14.77
N LEU A 52 12.58 21.09 -15.45
CA LEU A 52 11.64 20.18 -14.78
C LEU A 52 12.37 19.16 -13.92
N ALA A 53 13.51 18.64 -14.38
CA ALA A 53 14.33 17.71 -13.60
C ALA A 53 14.84 18.35 -12.30
N MET A 54 15.31 19.60 -12.35
CA MET A 54 15.74 20.35 -11.17
C MET A 54 14.61 20.53 -10.15
N VAL A 55 13.43 20.98 -10.61
CA VAL A 55 12.25 21.15 -9.74
C VAL A 55 11.80 19.81 -9.17
N GLN A 56 11.86 18.74 -9.95
CA GLN A 56 11.52 17.39 -9.50
C GLN A 56 12.41 16.95 -8.33
N ILE A 57 13.73 17.19 -8.42
CA ILE A 57 14.67 16.82 -7.38
C ILE A 57 14.42 17.65 -6.11
N ILE A 58 14.28 18.96 -6.23
CA ILE A 58 14.10 19.86 -5.07
C ILE A 58 12.77 19.60 -4.36
N VAL A 59 11.67 19.53 -5.12
CA VAL A 59 10.33 19.47 -4.56
C VAL A 59 9.91 18.05 -4.23
N TYR A 60 10.06 17.09 -5.16
CA TYR A 60 9.57 15.73 -4.95
C TYR A 60 10.55 14.87 -4.17
N ALA A 61 11.82 14.82 -4.57
CA ALA A 61 12.82 14.02 -3.86
C ALA A 61 13.30 14.69 -2.55
N GLY A 62 13.21 16.02 -2.45
CA GLY A 62 13.52 16.76 -1.23
C GLY A 62 12.31 16.89 -0.30
N ALA A 63 11.44 17.86 -0.58
CA ALA A 63 10.39 18.27 0.35
C ALA A 63 9.28 17.22 0.54
N ILE A 64 8.70 16.72 -0.55
CA ILE A 64 7.57 15.78 -0.50
C ILE A 64 8.02 14.43 0.06
N LEU A 65 9.22 13.96 -0.30
CA LEU A 65 9.77 12.71 0.22
C LEU A 65 9.93 12.73 1.74
N VAL A 66 10.49 13.81 2.30
CA VAL A 66 10.66 13.95 3.76
C VAL A 66 9.30 14.05 4.46
N LEU A 67 8.36 14.82 3.90
CA LEU A 67 6.99 14.91 4.41
C LEU A 67 6.31 13.53 4.40
N TYR A 68 6.50 12.77 3.33
CA TYR A 68 5.90 11.45 3.17
C TYR A 68 6.52 10.43 4.13
N LEU A 69 7.84 10.40 4.28
CA LEU A 69 8.52 9.53 5.26
C LEU A 69 8.09 9.85 6.69
N PHE A 70 7.89 11.12 7.01
CA PHE A 70 7.35 11.54 8.30
C PHE A 70 5.91 11.04 8.50
N VAL A 71 5.04 11.20 7.50
CA VAL A 71 3.66 10.69 7.55
C VAL A 71 3.62 9.17 7.68
N LEU A 72 4.47 8.43 6.97
CA LEU A 72 4.54 6.97 7.07
C LEU A 72 4.99 6.51 8.46
N MET A 73 5.88 7.24 9.11
CA MET A 73 6.29 6.95 10.48
C MET A 73 5.16 7.21 11.47
N LEU A 74 4.43 8.32 11.31
CA LEU A 74 3.23 8.61 12.11
C LEU A 74 2.10 7.62 11.84
N LEU A 75 1.97 7.16 10.59
CA LEU A 75 1.07 6.10 10.16
C LEU A 75 1.66 4.74 10.54
N ASN A 76 1.91 4.55 11.83
CA ASN A 76 2.30 3.27 12.38
C ASN A 76 1.16 2.27 12.12
N LEU A 77 1.26 1.49 11.04
CA LEU A 77 0.25 0.49 10.70
C LEU A 77 0.41 -0.68 11.65
N LYS A 78 -0.26 -0.55 12.79
CA LYS A 78 -0.63 -1.63 13.68
C LYS A 78 -1.50 -2.60 12.86
N THR A 79 -0.87 -3.50 12.13
CA THR A 79 -1.48 -4.74 11.63
C THR A 79 -1.78 -5.60 12.85
N ASP A 80 -2.81 -5.19 13.57
CA ASP A 80 -3.37 -5.90 14.71
C ASP A 80 -4.85 -6.10 14.41
N GLU A 81 -5.04 -7.03 13.48
CA GLU A 81 -6.30 -7.65 13.11
C GLU A 81 -7.03 -8.36 14.28
N ARG A 82 -6.57 -8.33 15.54
CA ARG A 82 -6.92 -9.39 16.51
C ARG A 82 -7.70 -8.99 17.76
N TYR A 83 -8.02 -7.71 18.00
CA TYR A 83 -8.78 -7.33 19.22
C TYR A 83 -10.30 -7.29 19.04
N LEU A 84 -10.81 -6.87 17.89
CA LEU A 84 -12.25 -6.59 17.74
C LEU A 84 -13.09 -7.87 17.57
N HIS A 85 -12.48 -8.97 17.12
CA HIS A 85 -13.20 -10.17 16.73
C HIS A 85 -13.66 -11.08 17.89
N SER A 86 -13.20 -10.88 19.12
CA SER A 86 -13.68 -11.67 20.27
C SER A 86 -15.05 -11.20 20.79
N ARG A 87 -15.41 -9.92 20.61
CA ARG A 87 -16.72 -9.36 21.03
C ARG A 87 -17.81 -9.48 19.96
N VAL A 88 -17.44 -9.49 18.67
CA VAL A 88 -18.40 -9.44 17.55
C VAL A 88 -18.80 -10.85 17.05
N ALA A 89 -17.95 -11.87 17.24
CA ALA A 89 -18.29 -13.25 16.92
C ALA A 89 -19.47 -13.79 17.77
N LEU A 90 -19.76 -13.17 18.92
CA LEU A 90 -20.90 -13.52 19.77
C LEU A 90 -22.22 -12.84 19.35
N ASN A 91 -22.20 -11.81 18.49
CA ASN A 91 -23.41 -11.04 18.14
C ASN A 91 -23.85 -11.14 16.66
N LEU A 92 -23.02 -11.66 15.74
CA LEU A 92 -23.38 -11.74 14.30
C LEU A 92 -23.94 -13.10 13.85
N ARG A 93 -24.84 -13.69 14.65
CA ARG A 93 -25.74 -14.76 14.18
C ARG A 93 -26.94 -14.25 13.37
N ARG A 94 -27.06 -12.93 13.16
CA ARG A 94 -28.11 -12.30 12.35
C ARG A 94 -27.52 -11.29 11.36
N ALA A 95 -27.19 -11.73 10.15
CA ALA A 95 -27.24 -10.84 8.99
C ALA A 95 -27.39 -11.68 7.72
N PRO A 96 -28.51 -11.54 6.98
CA PRO A 96 -28.73 -12.22 5.71
C PRO A 96 -27.91 -11.61 4.56
N ARG A 97 -27.85 -12.41 3.49
CA ARG A 97 -27.03 -12.38 2.27
C ARG A 97 -27.51 -11.31 1.24
N LEU A 98 -26.66 -11.07 0.22
CA LEU A 98 -26.83 -10.32 -1.06
C LEU A 98 -26.35 -8.84 -1.00
N ASP A 99 -25.42 -8.38 -1.84
CA ASP A 99 -25.55 -8.33 -3.30
C ASP A 99 -24.22 -8.51 -4.10
N ARG A 100 -24.37 -8.89 -5.37
CA ARG A 100 -23.34 -9.26 -6.34
C ARG A 100 -23.31 -8.21 -7.46
N GLY A 101 -22.43 -7.20 -7.34
CA GLY A 101 -22.10 -6.25 -8.41
C GLY A 101 -20.59 -6.12 -8.58
N ILE A 102 -20.08 -6.38 -9.78
CA ILE A 102 -18.66 -6.43 -10.12
C ILE A 102 -18.30 -5.08 -10.76
N SER A 103 -17.34 -4.35 -10.15
CA SER A 103 -16.47 -3.31 -10.75
C SER A 103 -16.17 -2.10 -9.84
N PHE A 104 -16.14 -2.28 -8.52
CA PHE A 104 -15.45 -1.36 -7.59
C PHE A 104 -14.79 -2.14 -6.42
N ARG A 105 -14.47 -3.42 -6.67
CA ARG A 105 -13.93 -4.35 -5.65
C ARG A 105 -12.40 -4.35 -5.55
N TRP A 106 -11.69 -3.54 -6.33
CA TRP A 106 -10.22 -3.48 -6.27
C TRP A 106 -9.67 -2.43 -5.29
N VAL A 107 -10.50 -1.51 -4.78
CA VAL A 107 -10.08 -0.50 -3.77
C VAL A 107 -10.63 -0.81 -2.36
N GLU A 108 -11.75 -1.53 -2.22
CA GLU A 108 -12.41 -1.70 -0.91
C GLU A 108 -12.35 -3.12 -0.31
N GLY A 109 -11.93 -4.12 -1.08
CA GLY A 109 -12.22 -5.54 -0.77
C GLY A 109 -11.14 -6.31 -0.01
N ARG A 110 -10.12 -5.64 0.50
CA ARG A 110 -8.94 -6.30 1.05
C ARG A 110 -8.38 -5.56 2.27
N CYS A 111 -9.22 -5.02 3.13
CA CYS A 111 -8.94 -4.97 4.57
C CYS A 111 -9.74 -6.13 5.20
N ALA A 112 -9.16 -6.94 6.08
CA ALA A 112 -9.80 -8.08 6.75
C ALA A 112 -9.93 -9.42 5.95
N ARG A 113 -8.96 -10.34 6.12
CA ARG A 113 -9.14 -11.81 6.17
C ARG A 113 -7.84 -12.63 5.94
N GLY A 114 -7.36 -13.23 7.03
CA GLY A 114 -6.87 -14.62 7.11
C GLY A 114 -5.34 -14.77 7.12
N GLY A 115 -4.69 -15.55 8.00
CA GLY A 115 -5.07 -16.54 9.04
C GLY A 115 -3.75 -17.17 9.56
N GLY A 116 -3.51 -17.42 10.86
CA GLY A 116 -3.84 -18.66 11.63
C GLY A 116 -2.70 -19.72 11.55
N PRO A 117 -2.65 -20.80 12.36
CA PRO A 117 -3.21 -21.11 13.71
C PRO A 117 -2.16 -21.77 14.67
N GLN A 118 -2.59 -22.20 15.88
CA GLN A 118 -2.15 -23.43 16.64
C GLN A 118 -1.72 -23.24 18.12
N GLY A 119 -2.42 -23.95 19.01
CA GLY A 119 -2.04 -24.22 20.41
C GLY A 119 -3.12 -23.76 21.41
N ARG A 120 -4.07 -24.62 21.83
CA ARG A 120 -3.98 -25.44 23.07
C ARG A 120 -3.62 -24.58 24.29
N SER A 121 -4.25 -24.63 25.45
CA SER A 121 -5.28 -25.50 26.00
C SER A 121 -5.37 -25.13 27.49
N GLN A 122 -6.54 -25.37 28.07
CA GLN A 122 -6.76 -25.59 29.50
C GLN A 122 -7.02 -24.38 30.40
N LEU A 123 -7.88 -24.68 31.39
CA LEU A 123 -8.29 -23.90 32.55
C LEU A 123 -9.28 -22.75 32.30
N CYS A 124 -10.58 -23.00 32.50
CA CYS A 124 -11.18 -22.92 33.83
C CYS A 124 -12.71 -23.12 33.73
N GLY A 125 -13.29 -23.99 34.55
CA GLY A 125 -14.75 -24.13 34.65
C GLY A 125 -15.25 -25.51 35.04
N ARG A 126 -14.76 -26.07 36.15
CA ARG A 126 -15.41 -27.17 36.87
C ARG A 126 -15.53 -26.75 38.34
N HIS A 127 -16.75 -26.94 38.85
CA HIS A 127 -17.26 -26.67 40.20
C HIS A 127 -17.62 -25.22 40.54
#